data_AF-A0A673ITL3-F1
#
_entry.id   AF-A0A673ITL3-F1
#
_cell.length_a   1.000
_cell.length_b   1.000
_cell.length_c   1.000
_cell.angle_alpha   90.00
_cell.angle_beta   90.00
_cell.angle_gamma   90.00
#
_symmetry.space_group_name_H-M   'P 1'
#
loop_
_entity.id
_entity.type
_entity.pdbx_description
1 polymer ?
#
loop_
_entity_poly.entity_id
_entity_poly.type
_entity_poly.pdbx_seq_one_letter_code
_entity_poly.pdbx_strand_id
1 'polypeptide(L)'
;MIIVLTERFICYLELNALQEEFRDVGFTILGFPCNQFGMQEPGKNYEILPALKYVRPGNGFVPNFQLFEKVDVNGVNEHALFTILKQCSAEICMLLFWEPLKVNDIKWNFEKFLVGPDGRPVMRWFPRVNVSEVRADILKYFRQLVQKGD
;
A
#
# COMPACT_ATOMS: atom_id res chain seq x y z
N MET A 1 -8.60 7.09 -1.87
CA MET A 1 -8.13 5.70 -2.02
C MET A 1 -6.84 5.50 -1.22
N ILE A 2 -6.52 4.27 -0.83
CA ILE A 2 -5.20 3.91 -0.30
C ILE A 2 -4.46 2.98 -1.24
N ILE A 3 -3.17 3.25 -1.44
CA ILE A 3 -2.25 2.41 -2.19
C ILE A 3 -1.32 1.72 -1.20
N VAL A 4 -1.27 0.39 -1.23
CA VAL A 4 -0.46 -0.42 -0.31
C VAL A 4 0.48 -1.32 -1.09
N LEU A 5 1.72 -1.39 -0.61
CA LEU A 5 2.67 -2.42 -1.01
C LEU A 5 2.45 -3.66 -0.17
N THR A 6 2.29 -4.80 -0.80
CA THR A 6 1.86 -6.03 -0.11
C THR A 6 3.02 -6.84 0.46
N GLU A 7 2.74 -7.96 1.15
CA GLU A 7 3.68 -8.99 1.71
C GLU A 7 4.05 -9.12 3.22
N ARG A 8 3.09 -8.91 4.12
CA ARG A 8 3.24 -9.09 5.56
C ARG A 8 1.89 -9.52 6.07
N PHE A 9 1.91 -10.68 6.71
CA PHE A 9 0.78 -11.58 6.79
C PHE A 9 -0.37 -11.07 7.67
N ILE A 10 -0.06 -10.24 8.67
CA ILE A 10 -1.06 -9.64 9.57
C ILE A 10 -1.87 -8.57 8.84
N CYS A 11 -1.24 -7.85 7.90
CA CYS A 11 -1.87 -6.68 7.29
C CYS A 11 -2.94 -7.02 6.27
N TYR A 12 -2.89 -8.16 5.56
CA TYR A 12 -3.89 -8.50 4.55
C TYR A 12 -5.31 -8.65 5.12
N LEU A 13 -5.43 -9.26 6.30
CA LEU A 13 -6.71 -9.41 6.99
C LEU A 13 -7.24 -8.06 7.47
N GLU A 14 -6.37 -7.23 8.05
CA GLU A 14 -6.72 -5.89 8.51
C GLU A 14 -7.08 -4.95 7.36
N LEU A 15 -6.41 -5.05 6.21
CA LEU A 15 -6.75 -4.31 5.00
C LEU A 15 -8.10 -4.74 4.44
N ASN A 16 -8.43 -6.04 4.46
CA ASN A 16 -9.76 -6.51 4.10
C ASN A 16 -10.83 -5.89 5.01
N ALA A 17 -10.60 -5.87 6.32
CA ALA A 17 -11.51 -5.26 7.28
C ALA A 17 -11.66 -3.74 7.03
N LEU A 18 -10.55 -3.05 6.75
CA LEU A 18 -10.56 -1.62 6.43
C LEU A 18 -11.32 -1.30 5.13
N GLN A 19 -11.13 -2.12 4.09
CA GLN A 19 -11.87 -1.98 2.82
C GLN A 19 -13.36 -2.25 3.02
N GLU A 20 -13.72 -3.22 3.86
CA GLU A 20 -15.12 -3.50 4.19
C GLU A 20 -15.75 -2.32 4.93
N GLU A 21 -15.06 -1.80 5.96
CA GLU A 21 -15.56 -0.69 6.78
C GLU A 21 -15.84 0.58 5.97
N PHE A 22 -14.98 0.90 4.99
CA PHE A 22 -15.11 2.12 4.21
C PHE A 22 -15.67 1.90 2.80
N ARG A 23 -16.23 0.72 2.50
CA ARG A 23 -16.78 0.39 1.18
C ARG A 23 -17.80 1.43 0.70
N ASP A 24 -18.67 1.88 1.59
CA ASP A 24 -19.82 2.73 1.24
C ASP A 24 -19.50 4.22 1.15
N VAL A 25 -18.27 4.63 1.50
CA VAL A 25 -17.84 6.04 1.53
C VAL A 25 -16.86 6.40 0.40
N GLY A 26 -16.88 5.65 -0.70
CA GLY A 26 -16.04 5.90 -1.87
C GLY A 26 -14.55 5.61 -1.63
N PHE A 27 -14.23 4.81 -0.61
CA PHE A 27 -12.86 4.39 -0.32
C PHE A 27 -12.53 3.06 -1.00
N THR A 28 -11.33 2.98 -1.56
CA THR A 28 -10.81 1.75 -2.14
C THR A 28 -9.34 1.58 -1.79
N ILE A 29 -8.95 0.32 -1.57
CA ILE A 29 -7.57 -0.12 -1.41
C ILE A 29 -7.08 -0.68 -2.74
N LEU A 30 -5.87 -0.32 -3.12
CA LEU A 30 -5.16 -0.81 -4.29
C LEU A 30 -3.86 -1.47 -3.83
N GLY A 31 -3.69 -2.76 -4.08
CA GLY A 31 -2.49 -3.50 -3.72
C GLY A 31 -1.57 -3.71 -4.92
N PHE A 32 -0.29 -3.39 -4.73
CA PHE A 32 0.76 -3.57 -5.74
C PHE A 32 1.82 -4.53 -5.21
N PRO A 33 1.84 -5.77 -5.72
CA PRO A 33 2.90 -6.72 -5.39
C PRO A 33 4.26 -6.20 -5.87
N CYS A 34 5.32 -6.44 -5.09
CA CYS A 34 6.67 -5.97 -5.39
C CYS A 34 7.71 -6.90 -4.77
N ASN A 35 8.72 -7.32 -5.55
CA ASN A 35 9.73 -8.26 -5.08
C ASN A 35 11.07 -7.59 -4.66
N GLN A 36 11.12 -6.25 -4.62
CA GLN A 36 12.36 -5.49 -4.36
C GLN A 36 12.81 -5.54 -2.89
N PHE A 37 11.94 -6.00 -1.98
CA PHE A 37 12.17 -5.96 -0.54
C PHE A 37 12.39 -7.37 0.01
N GLY A 38 13.65 -7.78 0.14
CA GLY A 38 14.01 -9.09 0.68
C GLY A 38 13.51 -10.28 -0.14
N MET A 39 13.18 -10.07 -1.42
CA MET A 39 12.64 -11.08 -2.34
C MET A 39 11.41 -11.81 -1.78
N GLN A 40 10.51 -11.07 -1.14
CA GLN A 40 9.37 -11.65 -0.44
C GLN A 40 8.26 -12.12 -1.40
N GLU A 41 8.13 -11.53 -2.61
CA GLU A 41 7.15 -11.86 -3.66
C GLU A 41 7.82 -12.61 -4.85
N PRO A 42 8.42 -13.80 -4.64
CA PRO A 42 9.13 -14.51 -5.70
C PRO A 42 8.17 -15.03 -6.77
N GLY A 43 6.89 -15.25 -6.42
CA GLY A 43 5.87 -15.79 -7.31
C GLY A 43 5.59 -14.92 -8.53
N LYS A 44 5.16 -15.54 -9.62
CA LYS A 44 4.65 -14.84 -10.81
C LYS A 44 3.24 -14.30 -10.54
N ASN A 45 2.76 -13.36 -11.37
CA ASN A 45 1.45 -12.71 -11.19
C ASN A 45 0.30 -13.71 -10.96
N TYR A 46 0.28 -14.84 -11.67
CA TYR A 46 -0.76 -15.87 -11.53
C TYR A 46 -0.65 -16.72 -10.25
N GLU A 47 0.47 -16.65 -9.53
CA GLU A 47 0.76 -17.43 -8.32
C GLU A 47 0.42 -16.66 -7.03
N ILE A 48 0.33 -15.33 -7.11
CA ILE A 48 0.12 -14.45 -5.95
C ILE A 48 -1.21 -14.76 -5.25
N LEU A 49 -2.33 -14.77 -5.99
CA LEU A 49 -3.65 -15.07 -5.41
C LEU A 49 -3.73 -16.49 -4.82
N PRO A 50 -3.26 -17.56 -5.52
CA PRO A 50 -3.13 -18.89 -4.92
C PRO A 50 -2.27 -18.90 -3.64
N ALA A 51 -1.15 -18.19 -3.62
CA ALA A 51 -0.27 -18.12 -2.46
C ALA A 51 -0.98 -17.46 -1.26
N LEU A 52 -1.70 -16.35 -1.47
CA LEU A 52 -2.51 -15.71 -0.44
C LEU A 52 -3.60 -16.63 0.09
N LYS A 53 -4.25 -17.41 -0.80
CA LYS A 53 -5.37 -18.29 -0.45
C LYS A 53 -4.96 -19.56 0.28
N TYR A 54 -3.85 -20.18 -0.13
CA TYR A 54 -3.49 -21.53 0.32
C TYR A 54 -2.23 -21.58 1.19
N VAL A 55 -1.33 -20.60 1.07
CA VAL A 55 -0.02 -20.64 1.73
C VAL A 55 0.04 -19.63 2.87
N ARG A 56 -0.08 -18.34 2.56
CA ARG A 56 -0.01 -17.28 3.55
C ARG A 56 -0.64 -15.99 3.01
N PRO A 57 -1.73 -15.45 3.61
CA PRO A 57 -2.32 -15.84 4.91
C PRO A 57 -2.86 -17.27 4.99
N GLY A 58 -3.25 -17.87 3.85
CA GLY A 58 -3.80 -19.21 3.81
C GLY A 58 -5.28 -19.24 4.23
N ASN A 59 -5.77 -20.42 4.64
CA ASN A 59 -7.13 -20.62 5.16
C ASN A 59 -8.26 -20.12 4.24
N GLY A 60 -8.04 -20.14 2.92
CA GLY A 60 -9.04 -19.69 1.96
C GLY A 60 -9.17 -18.17 1.86
N PHE A 61 -8.21 -17.41 2.40
CA PHE A 61 -8.20 -15.96 2.33
C PHE A 61 -8.24 -15.45 0.88
N VAL A 62 -9.08 -14.45 0.63
CA VAL A 62 -9.17 -13.76 -0.65
C VAL A 62 -9.21 -12.25 -0.37
N PRO A 63 -8.31 -11.44 -0.96
CA PRO A 63 -8.40 -9.99 -0.87
C PRO A 63 -9.74 -9.47 -1.38
N ASN A 64 -10.40 -8.57 -0.63
CA ASN A 64 -11.64 -7.91 -1.06
C ASN A 64 -11.38 -6.56 -1.77
N PHE A 65 -10.15 -6.36 -2.22
CA PHE A 65 -9.65 -5.18 -2.88
C PHE A 65 -8.80 -5.55 -4.10
N GLN A 66 -8.59 -4.59 -5.01
CA GLN A 66 -7.89 -4.87 -6.27
C GLN A 66 -6.40 -5.09 -6.05
N LEU A 67 -5.89 -6.21 -6.55
CA LEU A 67 -4.45 -6.44 -6.74
C LEU A 67 -4.08 -6.20 -8.20
N PHE A 68 -2.97 -5.50 -8.42
CA PHE A 68 -2.39 -5.27 -9.74
C PHE A 68 -1.31 -6.30 -10.04
N GLU A 69 -0.76 -6.22 -11.25
CA GLU A 69 0.45 -6.96 -11.60
C GLU A 69 1.62 -6.54 -10.71
N LYS A 70 2.59 -7.44 -10.56
CA LYS A 70 3.82 -7.16 -9.85
C LYS A 70 4.60 -6.06 -10.57
N VAL A 71 5.02 -5.05 -9.83
CA VAL A 71 5.75 -3.89 -10.35
C VAL A 71 6.96 -3.57 -9.50
N ASP A 72 7.96 -2.93 -10.11
CA ASP A 72 9.02 -2.27 -9.38
C ASP A 72 8.51 -0.90 -8.89
N VAL A 73 8.88 -0.54 -7.67
CA VAL A 73 8.41 0.70 -7.00
C VAL A 73 9.56 1.67 -6.73
N ASN A 74 10.79 1.19 -6.87
CA ASN A 74 12.03 1.95 -6.78
C ASN A 74 13.00 1.61 -7.92
N GLY A 75 14.01 2.47 -8.12
CA GLY A 75 15.07 2.28 -9.12
C GLY A 75 14.68 2.73 -10.53
N VAL A 76 15.51 2.39 -11.52
CA VAL A 76 15.34 2.84 -12.92
C VAL A 76 14.02 2.36 -13.55
N ASN A 77 13.55 1.18 -13.15
CA ASN A 77 12.34 0.56 -13.70
C ASN A 77 11.08 0.83 -12.84
N GLU A 78 11.14 1.76 -11.89
CA GLU A 78 10.00 2.06 -11.03
C GLU A 78 8.77 2.48 -11.85
N HIS A 79 7.62 1.95 -11.49
CA HIS A 79 6.36 2.33 -12.12
C HIS A 79 6.07 3.82 -11.83
N ALA A 80 5.68 4.57 -12.87
CA ALA A 80 5.52 6.04 -12.80
C ALA A 80 4.60 6.53 -11.68
N LEU A 81 3.59 5.72 -11.32
CA LEU A 81 2.73 5.97 -10.16
C LEU A 81 3.53 6.15 -8.86
N PHE A 82 4.51 5.27 -8.61
CA PHE A 82 5.34 5.34 -7.40
C PHE A 82 6.35 6.48 -7.46
N THR A 83 6.79 6.92 -8.64
CA THR A 83 7.56 8.16 -8.77
C THR A 83 6.77 9.36 -8.24
N ILE A 84 5.47 9.45 -8.54
CA ILE A 84 4.60 10.52 -8.05
C ILE A 84 4.33 10.37 -6.55
N LEU A 85 3.93 9.17 -6.10
CA LEU A 85 3.58 8.93 -4.70
C LEU A 85 4.74 9.19 -3.74
N LYS A 86 5.97 8.85 -4.16
CA LYS A 86 7.17 9.08 -3.34
C LYS A 86 7.50 10.56 -3.14
N GLN A 87 6.94 11.48 -3.93
CA GLN A 87 7.12 12.92 -3.69
C GLN A 87 6.42 13.38 -2.40
N CYS A 88 5.47 12.59 -1.87
CA CYS A 88 4.99 12.77 -0.51
C CYS A 88 6.06 12.36 0.51
N SER A 89 6.51 13.34 1.31
CA SER A 89 7.59 13.18 2.27
C SER A 89 7.23 12.25 3.43
N ALA A 90 8.12 11.32 3.74
CA ALA A 90 8.27 10.68 5.04
C ALA A 90 9.79 10.49 5.28
N GLU A 91 10.32 10.87 6.44
CA GLU A 91 11.76 10.94 6.69
C GLU A 91 12.43 9.62 7.14
N ILE A 92 13.70 9.44 6.74
CA ILE A 92 14.77 8.55 7.27
C ILE A 92 15.02 7.18 6.60
N CYS A 93 16.33 6.87 6.50
CA CYS A 93 17.04 5.85 5.70
C CYS A 93 17.12 4.43 6.31
N MET A 94 17.16 3.42 5.43
CA MET A 94 17.53 2.01 5.71
C MET A 94 18.35 1.44 4.52
N LEU A 95 18.85 0.20 4.63
CA LEU A 95 19.54 -0.54 3.56
C LEU A 95 18.55 -0.99 2.48
N LEU A 96 18.82 -0.64 1.22
CA LEU A 96 17.89 -0.77 0.09
C LEU A 96 18.59 -1.42 -1.10
N PHE A 97 17.87 -2.21 -1.89
CA PHE A 97 18.42 -3.08 -2.94
C PHE A 97 17.96 -2.67 -4.35
N TRP A 98 18.15 -1.40 -4.71
CA TRP A 98 17.91 -0.89 -6.07
C TRP A 98 18.84 0.28 -6.34
N GLU A 99 19.00 0.62 -7.63
CA GLU A 99 19.78 1.76 -8.07
C GLU A 99 18.97 2.59 -9.07
N PRO A 100 19.07 3.94 -9.04
CA PRO A 100 19.75 4.73 -8.01
C PRO A 100 18.96 4.80 -6.70
N LEU A 101 19.67 4.93 -5.56
CA LEU A 101 19.05 5.23 -4.27
C LEU A 101 18.63 6.71 -4.17
N LYS A 102 17.38 6.96 -3.80
CA LYS A 102 16.79 8.29 -3.56
C LYS A 102 16.29 8.38 -2.12
N VAL A 103 16.39 9.58 -1.53
CA VAL A 103 15.91 9.88 -0.17
C VAL A 103 14.46 9.45 0.04
N ASN A 104 13.63 9.67 -0.97
CA ASN A 104 12.19 9.44 -0.91
C ASN A 104 11.76 8.02 -1.27
N ASP A 105 12.70 7.10 -1.53
CA ASP A 105 12.36 5.74 -1.89
C ASP A 105 11.50 5.06 -0.84
N ILE A 106 10.65 4.15 -1.32
CA ILE A 106 9.88 3.26 -0.47
C ILE A 106 10.85 2.39 0.31
N LYS A 107 10.65 2.23 1.62
CA LYS A 107 11.62 1.59 2.50
C LYS A 107 11.41 0.08 2.63
N TRP A 108 10.17 -0.39 2.59
CA TRP A 108 9.84 -1.80 2.73
C TRP A 108 8.42 -2.10 2.24
N ASN A 109 8.07 -3.38 2.18
CA ASN A 109 6.69 -3.86 2.07
C ASN A 109 5.81 -3.19 3.15
N PHE A 110 4.53 -2.90 2.85
CA PHE A 110 3.54 -2.16 3.67
C PHE A 110 3.78 -0.68 3.87
N GLU A 111 4.57 -0.04 3.03
CA GLU A 111 4.40 1.39 2.87
C GLU A 111 3.01 1.68 2.29
N LYS A 112 2.32 2.68 2.84
CA LYS A 112 0.93 3.00 2.51
C LYS A 112 0.85 4.46 2.11
N PHE A 113 0.07 4.75 1.08
CA PHE A 113 -0.17 6.11 0.62
C PHE A 113 -1.67 6.39 0.60
N LEU A 114 -2.10 7.51 1.17
CA LEU A 114 -3.44 8.04 1.00
C LEU A 114 -3.44 8.97 -0.20
N VAL A 115 -4.39 8.76 -1.11
CA VAL A 115 -4.64 9.64 -2.25
C VAL A 115 -6.07 10.17 -2.13
N GLY A 116 -6.19 11.50 -2.24
CA GLY A 116 -7.45 12.22 -2.16
C GLY A 116 -8.35 11.95 -3.38
N PRO A 117 -9.62 12.40 -3.33
CA PRO A 117 -10.54 12.27 -4.46
C PRO A 117 -10.13 13.10 -5.68
N ASP A 118 -9.26 14.10 -5.49
CA ASP A 118 -8.63 14.90 -6.55
C ASP A 118 -7.41 14.22 -7.20
N GLY A 119 -7.11 12.97 -6.80
CA GLY A 119 -5.98 12.21 -7.30
C GLY A 119 -4.63 12.63 -6.71
N ARG A 120 -4.60 13.54 -5.73
CA ARG A 120 -3.35 14.01 -5.13
C ARG A 120 -2.97 13.17 -3.91
N PRO A 121 -1.68 12.81 -3.76
CA PRO A 121 -1.18 12.20 -2.54
C PRO A 121 -1.38 13.14 -1.32
N VAL A 122 -1.88 12.57 -0.22
CA VAL A 122 -2.28 13.30 1.01
C VAL A 122 -1.38 12.94 2.18
N MET A 123 -1.17 11.64 2.38
CA MET A 123 -0.42 11.08 3.52
C MET A 123 0.36 9.84 3.09
N ARG A 124 1.43 9.56 3.82
CA ARG A 124 2.30 8.41 3.65
C ARG A 124 2.58 7.80 5.02
N TRP A 125 2.37 6.50 5.17
CA TRP A 125 2.65 5.78 6.42
C TRP A 125 3.74 4.75 6.22
N PHE A 126 4.64 4.68 7.19
CA PHE A 126 5.70 3.68 7.22
C PHE A 126 5.14 2.25 7.36
N PRO A 127 5.89 1.24 6.89
CA PRO A 127 5.59 -0.18 7.05
C PRO A 127 5.11 -0.62 8.44
N ARG A 128 5.68 -0.02 9.50
CA ARG A 128 5.43 -0.37 10.90
C ARG A 128 4.17 0.28 11.49
N VAL A 129 3.57 1.25 10.82
CA VAL A 129 2.33 1.89 11.30
C VAL A 129 1.19 0.88 11.22
N ASN A 130 0.50 0.68 12.34
CA ASN A 130 -0.61 -0.26 12.45
C ASN A 130 -1.81 0.18 11.60
N VAL A 131 -2.60 -0.76 11.10
CA VAL A 131 -3.79 -0.45 10.30
C VAL A 131 -4.83 0.34 11.11
N SER A 132 -4.87 0.17 12.43
CA SER A 132 -5.73 0.96 13.33
C SER A 132 -5.38 2.45 13.35
N GLU A 133 -4.09 2.79 13.31
CA GLU A 133 -3.61 4.17 13.24
C GLU A 133 -3.91 4.77 11.86
N VAL A 134 -3.63 4.02 10.80
CA VAL A 134 -3.99 4.38 9.41
C VAL A 134 -5.49 4.67 9.31
N ARG A 135 -6.34 3.80 9.88
CA ARG A 135 -7.79 3.98 9.95
C ARG A 135 -8.17 5.30 10.64
N ALA A 136 -7.58 5.60 11.79
CA ALA A 136 -7.87 6.82 12.54
C ALA A 136 -7.51 8.08 11.74
N ASP A 137 -6.38 8.06 11.02
CA ASP A 137 -5.95 9.15 10.16
C ASP A 137 -6.87 9.34 8.94
N ILE A 138 -7.32 8.25 8.30
CA ILE A 138 -8.30 8.32 7.21
C ILE A 138 -9.60 8.95 7.69
N LEU A 139 -10.12 8.52 8.85
CA LEU A 139 -11.34 9.09 9.43
C LEU A 139 -11.18 10.58 9.72
N LYS A 140 -10.01 10.98 10.23
CA LYS A 140 -9.70 12.40 10.44
C LYS A 140 -9.70 13.16 9.12
N TYR A 141 -9.11 12.61 8.06
CA TYR A 141 -9.11 13.22 6.73
C TYR A 141 -10.53 13.33 6.14
N PHE A 142 -11.36 12.29 6.26
CA PHE A 142 -12.76 12.35 5.81
C PHE A 142 -13.55 13.46 6.51
N ARG A 143 -13.38 13.63 7.83
CA ARG A 143 -14.01 14.74 8.56
C ARG A 143 -13.57 16.11 8.04
N GLN A 144 -12.29 16.26 7.70
CA GLN A 144 -11.76 17.49 7.12
C GLN A 144 -12.30 17.77 5.71
N LEU A 145 -12.55 16.72 4.91
CA LEU A 145 -13.16 16.87 3.59
C LEU A 145 -14.61 17.37 3.69
N VAL A 146 -15.39 16.81 4.61
CA VAL A 146 -16.78 17.25 4.86
C VAL A 146 -16.79 18.73 5.28
N GLN A 147 -15.93 19.12 6.23
CA GLN A 147 -15.85 20.52 6.70
C GLN A 147 -15.40 21.54 5.65
N LYS A 148 -14.74 21.10 4.57
CA LYS A 148 -14.31 21.97 3.46
C LYS A 148 -15.30 22.01 2.30
N GLY A 149 -16.28 21.10 2.29
CA GLY A 149 -17.30 20.99 1.26
C GLY A 149 -18.56 21.82 1.56
N ASP A 150 -18.71 22.28 2.80
CA ASP A 150 -19.67 23.30 3.25
C ASP A 150 -19.07 24.72 3.14
#